data_AF-A0A846DUI7-F1
#
_entry.id   AF-A0A846DUI7-F1
#
_cell.length_a   1.000
_cell.length_b   1.000
_cell.length_c   1.000
_cell.angle_alpha   90.00
_cell.angle_beta   90.00
_cell.angle_gamma   90.00
#
_symmetry.space_group_name_H-M   'P 1'
#
loop_
_entity.id
_entity.type
_entity.pdbx_description
1 polymer ?
#
loop_
_entity_poly.entity_id
_entity_poly.type
_entity_poly.pdbx_seq_one_letter_code
_entity_poly.pdbx_strand_id
1 'polypeptide(L)'
;MPEALEGVSQAFSEPALETHFSVQQALQAGSQTAQQLITVDPAPEELPAVLWQQPVIAATAVVDEHLEFSQAPAIAVDPAPEELPALLWQQPVIAATAVVDERLEFSQAPAPEASPPPEPPPQIFVRTIEVIGSTILDEAQLNPIIQPLEGRNVTLEELRQAADQITQIYLNRGFINSRAVVVDQVVTDGVVQIRVIEGRLERIEIEGTRRVRPEYVRSRIRLGAGVPLNSAALEDQLRLLRADPLFQNIEASLRAGTDIDRSILIVRVSEAKPYNVNFFIDNYSPPSIGSERIGMNFRHRNLFGFGDEMFFFYSRTLTGGANVLDFSYRVPVNAREGAISLRVAPSWNRITDPDFRELEIRGKQQLYEIAFRQPLIRSPREELALSIGFTHQRGQTFLFNDQPFGFGIGPDEDGNSITSVFRFGQEYVLRDPSGAWALRSQFSLGTGLLDATINRDPIPDSRFLAWLGQVQRVQRLSNDHLLIFLADVQLTPNSLLPSQQFVIGGGQSVRGYRQNARSGDNGFRVSVEDRIAIQRDAAGIPTMQLIPFIEGGGVWNKGDNPNELPRQRFLAAGGLGLLWEPLPRFVVRIDYAVPFITLSDRGENAQDRGLFFSINFQP
;
A
#
# COMPACT_ATOMS: atom_id res chain seq x y z
N MET A 1 37.65 -2.70 41.60
CA MET A 1 38.67 -3.36 42.42
C MET A 1 38.24 -3.29 43.89
N PRO A 2 38.36 -4.36 44.67
CA PRO A 2 37.93 -5.73 44.32
C PRO A 2 37.35 -6.53 45.52
N GLU A 3 36.66 -7.63 45.21
CA GLU A 3 36.61 -8.95 45.90
C GLU A 3 35.56 -9.78 45.12
N ALA A 4 35.84 -10.77 44.26
CA ALA A 4 36.75 -11.93 44.20
C ALA A 4 36.34 -13.12 45.09
N LEU A 5 35.99 -14.24 44.43
CA LEU A 5 36.13 -15.68 44.77
C LEU A 5 35.38 -16.48 43.67
N GLU A 6 36.06 -17.06 42.64
CA GLU A 6 36.61 -18.44 42.55
C GLU A 6 35.57 -19.55 42.84
N GLY A 7 35.36 -20.64 42.09
CA GLY A 7 35.95 -21.34 40.92
C GLY A 7 35.08 -22.63 40.73
N VAL A 8 34.94 -23.29 39.57
CA VAL A 8 35.71 -24.46 39.05
C VAL A 8 34.76 -25.12 38.01
N SER A 9 35.03 -25.09 36.69
CA SER A 9 35.66 -26.11 35.80
C SER A 9 34.96 -27.49 35.66
N GLN A 10 34.45 -27.79 34.44
CA GLN A 10 34.69 -28.98 33.56
C GLN A 10 33.59 -29.02 32.47
N ALA A 11 33.87 -28.73 31.19
CA ALA A 11 34.50 -29.55 30.14
C ALA A 11 33.63 -30.73 29.64
N PHE A 12 33.07 -30.64 28.43
CA PHE A 12 32.88 -31.78 27.50
C PHE A 12 32.76 -31.30 26.03
N SER A 13 33.77 -31.72 25.27
CA SER A 13 34.01 -31.92 23.83
C SER A 13 32.84 -31.98 22.81
N GLU A 14 33.12 -31.41 21.63
CA GLU A 14 32.52 -31.68 20.30
C GLU A 14 32.66 -33.17 19.87
N PRO A 15 32.00 -33.56 18.75
CA PRO A 15 32.81 -33.64 17.52
C PRO A 15 32.13 -33.14 16.24
N ALA A 16 32.99 -32.70 15.32
CA ALA A 16 32.76 -32.41 13.91
C ALA A 16 32.43 -33.65 13.07
N LEU A 17 31.73 -33.46 11.95
CA LEU A 17 31.69 -34.39 10.83
C LEU A 17 31.83 -33.61 9.50
N GLU A 18 33.01 -33.75 8.91
CA GLU A 18 33.30 -33.48 7.50
C GLU A 18 32.75 -34.63 6.64
N THR A 19 32.24 -34.33 5.44
CA THR A 19 32.28 -35.25 4.30
C THR A 19 32.45 -34.48 2.99
N HIS A 20 33.61 -34.65 2.36
CA HIS A 20 33.85 -34.41 0.94
C HIS A 20 33.29 -35.56 0.10
N PHE A 21 32.74 -35.30 -1.10
CA PHE A 21 32.95 -36.12 -2.31
C PHE A 21 32.57 -35.35 -3.59
N SER A 22 33.28 -35.67 -4.68
CA SER A 22 33.43 -34.92 -5.93
C SER A 22 32.49 -35.35 -7.07
N VAL A 23 32.11 -34.37 -7.90
CA VAL A 23 32.12 -34.28 -9.38
C VAL A 23 31.89 -35.55 -10.27
N GLN A 24 30.93 -35.40 -11.20
CA GLN A 24 30.85 -35.80 -12.64
C GLN A 24 29.81 -36.83 -13.16
N GLN A 25 29.10 -36.35 -14.21
CA GLN A 25 28.51 -37.02 -15.41
C GLN A 25 27.20 -37.84 -15.33
N ALA A 26 26.16 -37.38 -16.03
CA ALA A 26 25.76 -37.88 -17.36
C ALA A 26 24.58 -37.08 -17.97
N LEU A 27 24.68 -36.80 -19.28
CA LEU A 27 23.74 -36.11 -20.17
C LEU A 27 22.89 -37.11 -20.99
N GLN A 28 21.81 -36.59 -21.61
CA GLN A 28 20.97 -37.16 -22.69
C GLN A 28 19.87 -38.15 -22.25
N ALA A 29 18.63 -38.17 -22.75
CA ALA A 29 17.98 -37.57 -23.92
C ALA A 29 16.48 -37.34 -23.62
N GLY A 30 15.80 -36.41 -24.28
CA GLY A 30 14.80 -36.80 -25.28
C GLY A 30 13.49 -36.03 -25.14
N SER A 31 13.05 -35.41 -26.24
CA SER A 31 11.83 -34.61 -26.39
C SER A 31 10.56 -35.40 -26.06
N GLN A 32 9.57 -34.78 -25.38
CA GLN A 32 8.15 -34.82 -25.77
C GLN A 32 7.39 -33.61 -25.19
N THR A 33 6.47 -33.10 -26.00
CA THR A 33 5.54 -32.01 -25.77
C THR A 33 4.71 -32.24 -24.49
N ALA A 34 4.76 -31.31 -23.53
CA ALA A 34 3.91 -31.34 -22.34
C ALA A 34 3.15 -30.01 -22.20
N GLN A 35 1.83 -30.05 -22.44
CA GLN A 35 0.92 -29.03 -21.93
C GLN A 35 0.87 -29.17 -20.40
N GLN A 36 1.34 -28.16 -19.67
CA GLN A 36 1.21 -28.13 -18.21
C GLN A 36 -0.13 -27.50 -17.82
N LEU A 37 -1.02 -28.34 -17.30
CA LEU A 37 -2.12 -27.90 -16.44
C LEU A 37 -1.56 -27.71 -15.03
N ILE A 38 -1.73 -26.50 -14.50
CA ILE A 38 -1.61 -26.23 -13.06
C ILE A 38 -2.98 -26.59 -12.47
N THR A 39 -3.07 -27.76 -11.84
CA THR A 39 -4.14 -28.10 -10.91
C THR A 39 -3.50 -28.30 -9.56
N VAL A 40 -3.78 -27.36 -8.66
CA VAL A 40 -3.59 -27.52 -7.21
C VAL A 40 -4.84 -28.26 -6.72
N ASP A 41 -4.64 -29.25 -5.85
CA ASP A 41 -5.75 -29.96 -5.19
C ASP A 41 -6.73 -28.96 -4.55
N PRO A 42 -8.04 -29.25 -4.54
CA PRO A 42 -9.01 -28.36 -3.93
C PRO A 42 -8.68 -28.22 -2.45
N ALA A 43 -8.72 -26.98 -1.96
CA ALA A 43 -8.62 -26.68 -0.54
C ALA A 43 -9.53 -27.63 0.26
N PRO A 44 -9.07 -28.18 1.40
CA PRO A 44 -10.00 -28.79 2.32
C PRO A 44 -11.04 -27.73 2.73
N GLU A 45 -12.28 -28.20 2.81
CA GLU A 45 -13.54 -27.48 3.03
C GLU A 45 -13.42 -26.10 3.72
N GLU A 46 -14.04 -25.11 3.07
CA GLU A 46 -14.53 -23.84 3.64
C GLU A 46 -13.67 -23.19 4.74
N LEU A 47 -12.56 -22.55 4.34
CA LEU A 47 -11.93 -21.53 5.16
C LEU A 47 -12.41 -20.14 4.72
N PRO A 48 -12.96 -19.31 5.62
CA PRO A 48 -13.55 -18.03 5.25
C PRO A 48 -12.45 -17.02 4.84
N ALA A 49 -12.75 -16.23 3.81
CA ALA A 49 -11.95 -15.13 3.30
C ALA A 49 -11.80 -13.97 4.32
N VAL A 50 -11.04 -14.18 5.40
CA VAL A 50 -10.87 -13.23 6.52
C VAL A 50 -9.59 -12.39 6.40
N LEU A 51 -8.79 -12.56 5.35
CA LEU A 51 -7.44 -11.99 5.27
C LEU A 51 -7.30 -10.59 4.63
N TRP A 52 -8.39 -9.84 4.45
CA TRP A 52 -8.32 -8.47 3.90
C TRP A 52 -9.07 -7.40 4.72
N GLN A 53 -9.44 -7.69 5.98
CA GLN A 53 -10.38 -6.85 6.73
C GLN A 53 -10.04 -6.58 8.20
N GLN A 54 -8.78 -6.73 8.61
CA GLN A 54 -8.33 -6.02 9.81
C GLN A 54 -8.21 -4.53 9.46
N PRO A 55 -8.57 -3.58 10.35
CA PRO A 55 -8.39 -2.16 10.12
C PRO A 55 -6.90 -1.83 10.18
N VAL A 56 -6.20 -2.18 9.12
CA VAL A 56 -4.82 -1.80 8.89
C VAL A 56 -4.84 -0.35 8.46
N ILE A 57 -4.77 0.56 9.44
CA ILE A 57 -5.02 2.00 9.27
C ILE A 57 -6.19 2.20 8.30
N ALA A 58 -7.36 1.68 8.66
CA ALA A 58 -8.49 2.55 8.43
C ALA A 58 -8.23 3.73 9.36
N ALA A 59 -7.66 4.81 8.81
CA ALA A 59 -8.08 6.12 9.27
C ALA A 59 -9.60 6.01 9.27
N THR A 60 -10.19 5.80 10.46
CA THR A 60 -11.63 5.84 10.62
C THR A 60 -11.94 7.23 10.12
N ALA A 61 -12.44 7.30 8.88
CA ALA A 61 -12.75 8.53 8.19
C ALA A 61 -13.86 9.16 9.01
N VAL A 62 -13.42 9.98 9.95
CA VAL A 62 -14.24 10.93 10.64
C VAL A 62 -13.96 12.20 9.89
N VAL A 63 -15.07 12.79 9.45
CA VAL A 63 -15.13 14.13 8.90
C VAL A 63 -14.58 15.09 9.96
N ASP A 64 -13.27 15.25 9.95
CA ASP A 64 -12.65 16.52 10.24
C ASP A 64 -12.97 17.36 9.01
N GLU A 65 -13.70 18.47 9.17
CA GLU A 65 -14.21 19.32 8.07
C GLU A 65 -13.09 19.86 7.15
N HIS A 66 -11.82 19.53 7.40
CA HIS A 66 -10.64 20.16 6.83
C HIS A 66 -9.64 19.24 6.13
N LEU A 67 -9.81 17.91 6.11
CA LEU A 67 -8.68 17.03 5.74
C LEU A 67 -9.01 15.80 4.87
N GLU A 68 -10.01 15.78 4.01
CA GLU A 68 -10.33 14.56 3.23
C GLU A 68 -9.63 14.36 1.87
N PHE A 69 -8.51 15.04 1.66
CA PHE A 69 -7.42 14.44 0.87
C PHE A 69 -6.53 13.50 1.71
N SER A 70 -6.77 13.39 3.04
CA SER A 70 -5.99 12.59 3.99
C SER A 70 -6.42 11.12 4.05
N GLN A 71 -6.57 10.48 2.89
CA GLN A 71 -6.20 9.08 2.85
C GLN A 71 -4.70 9.04 2.58
N ALA A 72 -3.90 9.08 3.66
CA ALA A 72 -2.64 8.34 3.59
C ALA A 72 -3.01 6.96 3.02
N PRO A 73 -2.29 6.45 2.01
CA PRO A 73 -2.57 5.12 1.49
C PRO A 73 -2.63 4.20 2.69
N ALA A 74 -3.72 3.40 2.80
CA ALA A 74 -3.83 2.41 3.85
C ALA A 74 -2.51 1.63 3.85
N ILE A 75 -1.69 1.81 4.90
CA ILE A 75 -0.42 1.11 5.02
C ILE A 75 -0.81 -0.29 5.45
N ALA A 76 -1.20 -1.13 4.50
CA ALA A 76 -1.29 -2.56 4.69
C ALA A 76 0.07 -3.07 5.20
N VAL A 77 0.22 -3.20 6.52
CA VAL A 77 1.25 -4.03 7.13
C VAL A 77 0.72 -5.44 7.02
N ASP A 78 1.29 -6.19 6.08
CA ASP A 78 1.01 -7.61 5.90
C ASP A 78 1.46 -8.37 7.16
N PRO A 79 0.56 -9.04 7.90
CA PRO A 79 0.95 -9.93 8.97
C PRO A 79 1.30 -11.30 8.37
N ALA A 80 2.38 -11.36 7.59
CA ALA A 80 2.98 -12.62 7.19
C ALA A 80 4.50 -12.56 7.40
N PRO A 81 5.13 -13.62 7.93
CA PRO A 81 6.58 -13.71 7.93
C PRO A 81 7.09 -13.62 6.50
N GLU A 82 8.14 -12.85 6.33
CA GLU A 82 9.02 -12.87 5.17
C GLU A 82 9.74 -14.23 5.17
N GLU A 83 9.04 -15.28 4.76
CA GLU A 83 9.67 -16.44 4.15
C GLU A 83 9.35 -16.36 2.66
N LEU A 84 10.36 -16.01 1.88
CA LEU A 84 10.40 -16.48 0.51
C LEU A 84 10.12 -17.99 0.56
N PRO A 85 9.10 -18.54 -0.12
CA PRO A 85 9.34 -19.85 -0.66
C PRO A 85 10.49 -19.61 -1.63
N ALA A 86 11.68 -20.11 -1.28
CA ALA A 86 12.57 -20.60 -2.32
C ALA A 86 11.65 -21.37 -3.29
N LEU A 87 11.75 -21.10 -4.58
CA LEU A 87 11.20 -21.98 -5.61
C LEU A 87 11.82 -23.37 -5.38
N LEU A 88 11.24 -24.14 -4.46
CA LEU A 88 11.53 -25.54 -4.27
C LEU A 88 10.79 -26.22 -5.42
N TRP A 89 11.52 -26.34 -6.52
CA TRP A 89 11.20 -27.29 -7.56
C TRP A 89 11.09 -28.67 -6.89
N GLN A 90 9.87 -29.16 -6.67
CA GLN A 90 9.68 -30.57 -6.40
C GLN A 90 9.98 -31.31 -7.70
N GLN A 91 10.99 -32.18 -7.66
CA GLN A 91 11.16 -33.19 -8.69
C GLN A 91 9.90 -34.07 -8.68
N PRO A 92 9.35 -34.46 -9.85
CA PRO A 92 8.21 -35.36 -9.89
C PRO A 92 8.62 -36.69 -9.24
N VAL A 93 7.98 -37.04 -8.12
CA VAL A 93 7.93 -38.43 -7.66
C VAL A 93 7.05 -39.16 -8.66
N ILE A 94 7.67 -39.95 -9.53
CA ILE A 94 6.95 -40.92 -10.35
C ILE A 94 6.31 -41.91 -9.37
N ALA A 95 4.99 -41.87 -9.26
CA ALA A 95 4.24 -42.92 -8.59
C ALA A 95 4.52 -44.25 -9.29
N ALA A 96 4.99 -45.23 -8.54
CA ALA A 96 5.15 -46.59 -9.02
C ALA A 96 3.77 -47.18 -9.32
N THR A 97 3.38 -47.20 -10.59
CA THR A 97 2.28 -48.01 -11.09
C THR A 97 2.72 -49.45 -11.29
N ALA A 98 1.80 -50.36 -10.93
CA ALA A 98 1.98 -51.79 -10.88
C ALA A 98 2.47 -52.41 -12.19
N VAL A 99 3.48 -53.27 -12.06
CA VAL A 99 3.99 -54.13 -13.13
C VAL A 99 3.00 -55.26 -13.38
N VAL A 100 2.42 -55.31 -14.57
CA VAL A 100 1.77 -56.52 -15.12
C VAL A 100 2.89 -57.44 -15.62
N ASP A 101 2.91 -58.66 -15.09
CA ASP A 101 3.86 -59.73 -15.45
C ASP A 101 3.48 -60.32 -16.81
N GLU A 102 4.01 -59.75 -17.89
CA GLU A 102 4.09 -60.42 -19.20
C GLU A 102 5.52 -60.90 -19.43
N ARG A 103 5.71 -62.21 -19.20
CA ARG A 103 6.94 -62.93 -19.53
C ARG A 103 7.14 -62.93 -21.05
N LEU A 104 8.04 -62.09 -21.53
CA LEU A 104 8.66 -62.24 -22.85
C LEU A 104 9.95 -63.06 -22.68
N GLU A 105 10.01 -64.18 -23.40
CA GLU A 105 11.17 -65.04 -23.49
C GLU A 105 12.35 -64.29 -24.12
N PHE A 106 13.47 -64.20 -23.40
CA PHE A 106 14.73 -63.68 -23.95
C PHE A 106 15.38 -64.74 -24.85
N SER A 107 15.31 -64.52 -26.15
CA SER A 107 16.30 -65.06 -27.09
C SER A 107 17.65 -64.42 -26.78
N GLN A 108 18.70 -65.24 -26.58
CA GLN A 108 20.07 -64.75 -26.41
C GLN A 108 20.54 -64.09 -27.70
N ALA A 109 20.58 -62.75 -27.71
CA ALA A 109 21.34 -61.99 -28.69
C ALA A 109 22.85 -62.21 -28.47
N PRO A 110 23.66 -62.32 -29.54
CA PRO A 110 25.10 -62.51 -29.44
C PRO A 110 25.76 -61.29 -28.78
N ALA A 111 26.92 -61.53 -28.16
CA ALA A 111 27.72 -60.56 -27.43
C ALA A 111 27.93 -59.25 -28.22
N PRO A 112 27.92 -58.07 -27.56
CA PRO A 112 28.18 -56.81 -28.24
C PRO A 112 29.62 -56.81 -28.75
N GLU A 113 29.77 -56.68 -30.07
CA GLU A 113 31.05 -56.31 -30.67
C GLU A 113 31.48 -54.96 -30.08
N ALA A 114 32.75 -54.88 -29.71
CA ALA A 114 33.37 -53.67 -29.18
C ALA A 114 33.13 -52.50 -30.15
N SER A 115 32.44 -51.47 -29.68
CA SER A 115 32.29 -50.22 -30.42
C SER A 115 33.69 -49.64 -30.70
N PRO A 116 33.95 -49.13 -31.92
CA PRO A 116 35.22 -48.49 -32.23
C PRO A 116 35.48 -47.32 -31.26
N PRO A 117 36.76 -46.95 -31.02
CA PRO A 117 37.10 -45.84 -30.14
C PRO A 117 36.40 -44.56 -30.61
N PRO A 118 35.92 -43.69 -29.70
CA PRO A 118 35.22 -42.48 -30.08
C PRO A 118 36.15 -41.64 -30.96
N GLU A 119 35.72 -41.38 -32.20
CA GLU A 119 36.42 -40.43 -33.07
C GLU A 119 36.49 -39.07 -32.36
N PRO A 120 37.64 -38.36 -32.43
CA PRO A 120 37.76 -37.05 -31.82
C PRO A 120 36.68 -36.13 -32.39
N PRO A 121 35.96 -35.37 -31.54
CA PRO A 121 34.86 -34.54 -31.99
C PRO A 121 35.34 -33.56 -33.07
N PRO A 122 34.54 -33.34 -34.14
CA PRO A 122 34.91 -32.45 -35.22
C PRO A 122 35.21 -31.04 -34.67
N GLN A 123 36.36 -30.50 -35.08
CA GLN A 123 36.85 -29.19 -34.63
C GLN A 123 36.71 -28.16 -35.75
N ILE A 124 36.36 -26.94 -35.35
CA ILE A 124 36.16 -25.78 -36.23
C ILE A 124 37.21 -24.74 -35.88
N PHE A 125 37.95 -24.25 -36.87
CA PHE A 125 38.87 -23.13 -36.66
C PHE A 125 38.07 -21.83 -36.53
N VAL A 126 38.18 -21.15 -35.39
CA VAL A 126 37.45 -19.91 -35.09
C VAL A 126 38.42 -18.75 -35.06
N ARG A 127 38.28 -17.84 -36.03
CA ARG A 127 39.01 -16.56 -36.09
C ARG A 127 38.37 -15.52 -35.18
N THR A 128 37.04 -15.41 -35.24
CA THR A 128 36.27 -14.40 -34.52
C THR A 128 34.90 -14.95 -34.17
N ILE A 129 34.40 -14.62 -32.98
CA ILE A 129 33.04 -14.92 -32.55
C ILE A 129 32.22 -13.63 -32.54
N GLU A 130 31.12 -13.62 -33.27
CA GLU A 130 30.19 -12.49 -33.27
C GLU A 130 28.94 -12.83 -32.45
N VAL A 131 28.71 -12.08 -31.38
CA VAL A 131 27.47 -12.19 -30.61
C VAL A 131 26.44 -11.21 -31.18
N ILE A 132 25.38 -11.72 -31.78
CA ILE A 132 24.33 -10.91 -32.42
C ILE A 132 23.02 -10.96 -31.61
N GLY A 133 22.29 -9.85 -31.59
CA GLY A 133 20.97 -9.77 -30.94
C GLY A 133 20.99 -9.52 -29.43
N SER A 134 22.15 -9.23 -28.84
CA SER A 134 22.23 -8.79 -27.44
C SER A 134 21.99 -7.27 -27.36
N THR A 135 20.95 -6.86 -26.65
CA THR A 135 20.70 -5.44 -26.31
C THR A 135 21.09 -5.12 -24.86
N ILE A 136 21.23 -6.15 -24.02
CA ILE A 136 21.50 -6.05 -22.58
C ILE A 136 22.99 -6.19 -22.23
N LEU A 137 23.75 -6.98 -22.99
CA LEU A 137 25.17 -7.21 -22.73
C LEU A 137 26.02 -6.40 -23.71
N ASP A 138 26.99 -5.67 -23.18
CA ASP A 138 27.99 -4.97 -23.98
C ASP A 138 29.19 -5.87 -24.30
N GLU A 139 30.07 -5.41 -25.19
CA GLU A 139 31.28 -6.16 -25.57
C GLU A 139 32.19 -6.45 -24.37
N ALA A 140 32.25 -5.56 -23.38
CA ALA A 140 33.07 -5.76 -22.18
C ALA A 140 32.59 -6.97 -21.34
N GLN A 141 31.30 -7.26 -21.36
CA GLN A 141 30.69 -8.41 -20.70
C GLN A 141 30.77 -9.69 -21.53
N LEU A 142 30.79 -9.58 -22.87
CA LEU A 142 30.84 -10.72 -23.79
C LEU A 142 32.28 -11.22 -24.04
N ASN A 143 33.24 -10.31 -24.19
CA ASN A 143 34.65 -10.60 -24.53
C ASN A 143 35.31 -11.63 -23.60
N PRO A 144 35.13 -11.59 -22.26
CA PRO A 144 35.70 -12.58 -21.36
C PRO A 144 35.26 -14.02 -21.65
N ILE A 145 34.09 -14.20 -22.26
CA ILE A 145 33.52 -15.52 -22.60
C ILE A 145 34.02 -15.98 -23.99
N ILE A 146 34.05 -15.07 -24.96
CA ILE A 146 34.28 -15.43 -26.37
C ILE A 146 35.75 -15.38 -26.78
N GLN A 147 36.56 -14.43 -26.29
CA GLN A 147 37.97 -14.29 -26.68
C GLN A 147 38.83 -15.53 -26.41
N PRO A 148 38.65 -16.29 -25.31
CA PRO A 148 39.41 -17.53 -25.08
C PRO A 148 39.18 -18.64 -26.13
N LEU A 149 38.15 -18.50 -26.96
CA LEU A 149 37.79 -19.44 -28.01
C LEU A 149 38.27 -18.97 -29.40
N GLU A 150 38.69 -17.70 -29.54
CA GLU A 150 39.17 -17.13 -30.78
C GLU A 150 40.64 -17.51 -31.06
N GLY A 151 41.01 -17.61 -32.33
CA GLY A 151 42.34 -17.94 -32.79
C GLY A 151 42.76 -19.41 -32.66
N ARG A 152 41.82 -20.32 -32.33
CA ARG A 152 42.11 -21.77 -32.17
C ARG A 152 41.02 -22.67 -32.77
N ASN A 153 41.32 -23.96 -32.83
CA ASN A 153 40.34 -24.99 -33.13
C ASN A 153 39.47 -25.24 -31.89
N VAL A 154 38.16 -25.11 -32.03
CA VAL A 154 37.17 -25.36 -30.98
C VAL A 154 36.13 -26.37 -31.43
N THR A 155 35.58 -27.09 -30.47
CA THR A 155 34.47 -28.03 -30.66
C THR A 155 33.12 -27.32 -30.59
N LEU A 156 32.08 -27.94 -31.14
CA LEU A 156 30.71 -27.44 -30.99
C LEU A 156 30.28 -27.35 -29.52
N GLU A 157 30.80 -28.25 -28.67
CA GLU A 157 30.50 -28.23 -27.24
C GLU A 157 31.14 -27.02 -26.54
N GLU A 158 32.36 -26.61 -26.90
CA GLU A 158 32.98 -25.38 -26.37
C GLU A 158 32.18 -24.13 -26.77
N LEU A 159 31.69 -24.07 -28.01
CA LEU A 159 30.81 -22.97 -28.46
C LEU A 159 29.46 -22.98 -27.73
N ARG A 160 28.89 -24.17 -27.48
CA ARG A 160 27.67 -24.33 -26.70
C ARG A 160 27.86 -23.88 -25.26
N GLN A 161 29.00 -24.21 -24.64
CA GLN A 161 29.34 -23.73 -23.30
C GLN A 161 29.47 -22.21 -23.23
N ALA A 162 30.06 -21.56 -24.24
CA ALA A 162 30.08 -20.10 -24.31
C ALA A 162 28.66 -19.51 -24.42
N ALA A 163 27.79 -20.09 -25.26
CA ALA A 163 26.39 -19.69 -25.34
C ALA A 163 25.63 -19.92 -24.03
N ASP A 164 25.88 -21.03 -23.32
CA ASP A 164 25.29 -21.32 -22.01
C ASP A 164 25.77 -20.31 -20.94
N GLN A 165 27.04 -19.89 -20.98
CA GLN A 165 27.56 -18.83 -20.10
C GLN A 165 26.90 -17.48 -20.35
N ILE A 166 26.75 -17.09 -21.63
CA ILE A 166 26.02 -15.86 -22.01
C ILE A 166 24.56 -15.96 -21.53
N THR A 167 23.90 -17.09 -21.77
CA THR A 167 22.54 -17.36 -21.30
C THR A 167 22.45 -17.21 -19.79
N GLN A 168 23.43 -17.71 -19.05
CA GLN A 168 23.39 -17.64 -17.60
C GLN A 168 23.56 -16.21 -17.07
N ILE A 169 24.25 -15.32 -17.78
CA ILE A 169 24.24 -13.88 -17.43
C ILE A 169 22.82 -13.30 -17.59
N TYR A 170 22.11 -13.64 -18.67
CA TYR A 170 20.71 -13.22 -18.87
C TYR A 170 19.80 -13.74 -17.76
N LEU A 171 19.88 -15.02 -17.43
CA LEU A 171 19.08 -15.65 -16.37
C LEU A 171 19.36 -15.02 -14.99
N ASN A 172 20.63 -14.79 -14.65
CA ASN A 172 21.04 -14.13 -13.41
C ASN A 172 20.52 -12.68 -13.30
N ARG A 173 20.29 -12.01 -14.43
CA ARG A 173 19.69 -10.66 -14.49
C ARG A 173 18.16 -10.68 -14.59
N GLY A 174 17.52 -11.84 -14.53
CA GLY A 174 16.06 -12.00 -14.54
C GLY A 174 15.42 -12.09 -15.94
N PHE A 175 16.20 -12.29 -17.00
CA PHE A 175 15.68 -12.46 -18.36
C PHE A 175 15.42 -13.95 -18.66
N ILE A 176 14.48 -14.53 -17.93
CA ILE A 176 14.24 -15.99 -17.88
C ILE A 176 13.81 -16.64 -19.20
N ASN A 177 13.28 -15.85 -20.13
CA ASN A 177 12.86 -16.31 -21.46
C ASN A 177 13.85 -15.91 -22.56
N SER A 178 15.06 -15.48 -22.19
CA SER A 178 16.13 -15.15 -23.13
C SER A 178 17.23 -16.19 -23.09
N ARG A 179 17.82 -16.52 -24.24
CA ARG A 179 18.92 -17.49 -24.35
C ARG A 179 19.83 -17.18 -25.53
N ALA A 180 21.11 -17.49 -25.38
CA ALA A 180 22.04 -17.52 -26.49
C ALA A 180 22.07 -18.94 -27.09
N VAL A 181 22.09 -19.01 -28.42
CA VAL A 181 22.18 -20.26 -29.16
C VAL A 181 23.23 -20.14 -30.25
N VAL A 182 23.99 -21.22 -30.45
CA VAL A 182 24.83 -21.36 -31.63
C VAL A 182 23.89 -21.71 -32.79
N VAL A 183 23.83 -20.86 -33.79
CA VAL A 183 22.95 -21.06 -34.95
C VAL A 183 23.61 -22.01 -35.95
N ASP A 184 22.81 -22.84 -36.61
CA ASP A 184 23.27 -23.61 -37.76
C ASP A 184 23.72 -22.66 -38.87
N GLN A 185 25.01 -22.68 -39.16
CA GLN A 185 25.65 -21.76 -40.10
C GLN A 185 26.79 -22.43 -40.83
N VAL A 186 27.03 -22.00 -42.07
CA VAL A 186 28.25 -22.37 -42.79
C VAL A 186 29.36 -21.44 -42.30
N VAL A 187 30.29 -21.99 -41.52
CA VAL A 187 31.45 -21.24 -41.02
C VAL A 187 32.35 -20.89 -42.21
N THR A 188 32.26 -19.65 -42.65
CA THR A 188 33.05 -19.10 -43.75
C THR A 188 34.10 -18.17 -43.16
N ASP A 189 35.36 -18.28 -43.59
CA ASP A 189 36.48 -17.48 -43.08
C ASP A 189 36.74 -17.57 -41.56
N GLY A 190 36.24 -18.61 -40.90
CA GLY A 190 36.42 -18.84 -39.46
C GLY A 190 35.59 -17.91 -38.56
N VAL A 191 34.54 -17.26 -39.08
CA VAL A 191 33.63 -16.44 -38.25
C VAL A 191 32.47 -17.30 -37.75
N VAL A 192 32.26 -17.32 -36.42
CA VAL A 192 31.17 -18.06 -35.78
C VAL A 192 30.21 -17.08 -35.12
N GLN A 193 28.92 -17.17 -35.45
CA GLN A 193 27.88 -16.37 -34.80
C GLN A 193 27.24 -17.12 -33.62
N ILE A 194 27.14 -16.42 -32.49
CA ILE A 194 26.28 -16.80 -31.36
C ILE A 194 25.11 -15.82 -31.36
N ARG A 195 23.88 -16.33 -31.51
CA ARG A 195 22.69 -15.48 -31.52
C ARG A 195 22.03 -15.47 -30.16
N VAL A 196 21.87 -14.28 -29.59
CA VAL A 196 21.02 -14.06 -28.43
C VAL A 196 19.58 -13.89 -28.88
N ILE A 197 18.70 -14.73 -28.36
CA ILE A 197 17.26 -14.67 -28.54
C ILE A 197 16.70 -14.02 -27.28
N GLU A 198 16.37 -12.74 -27.39
CA GLU A 198 15.76 -11.94 -26.34
C GLU A 198 14.24 -12.14 -26.32
N GLY A 199 13.75 -12.82 -25.28
CA GLY A 199 12.36 -13.22 -25.20
C GLY A 199 11.41 -12.06 -24.89
N ARG A 200 10.18 -12.13 -25.41
CA ARG A 200 9.11 -11.15 -25.21
C ARG A 200 7.74 -11.82 -25.01
N LEU A 201 6.79 -11.08 -24.46
CA LEU A 201 5.40 -11.53 -24.45
C LEU A 201 4.76 -11.34 -25.82
N GLU A 202 4.16 -12.40 -26.36
CA GLU A 202 3.31 -12.34 -27.55
C GLU A 202 1.97 -11.69 -27.22
N ARG A 203 1.35 -12.14 -26.12
CA ARG A 203 0.09 -11.60 -25.61
C ARG A 203 -0.11 -11.95 -24.14
N ILE A 204 -1.05 -11.23 -23.51
CA ILE A 204 -1.48 -11.43 -22.13
C ILE A 204 -2.97 -11.80 -22.14
N GLU A 205 -3.26 -13.03 -21.76
CA GLU A 205 -4.60 -13.60 -21.64
C GLU A 205 -5.09 -13.43 -20.21
N ILE A 206 -6.30 -12.87 -20.05
CA ILE A 206 -6.91 -12.61 -18.74
C ILE A 206 -8.14 -13.50 -18.62
N GLU A 207 -8.20 -14.29 -17.54
CA GLU A 207 -9.27 -15.25 -17.24
C GLU A 207 -9.91 -14.90 -15.88
N GLY A 208 -11.21 -15.15 -15.71
CA GLY A 208 -11.89 -15.06 -14.41
C GLY A 208 -12.48 -13.68 -14.05
N THR A 209 -12.24 -12.64 -14.84
CA THR A 209 -12.93 -11.35 -14.68
C THR A 209 -14.43 -11.49 -14.92
N ARG A 210 -15.24 -10.87 -14.06
CA ARG A 210 -16.70 -10.81 -14.16
C ARG A 210 -17.20 -9.37 -14.33
N ARG A 211 -16.76 -8.46 -13.44
CA ARG A 211 -17.13 -7.04 -13.45
C ARG A 211 -15.97 -6.16 -13.90
N VAL A 212 -14.74 -6.52 -13.54
CA VAL A 212 -13.54 -5.78 -13.93
C VAL A 212 -13.29 -6.01 -15.41
N ARG A 213 -13.02 -4.95 -16.16
CA ARG A 213 -12.68 -5.10 -17.58
C ARG A 213 -11.34 -5.82 -17.72
N PRO A 214 -11.19 -6.83 -18.58
CA PRO A 214 -9.90 -7.50 -18.80
C PRO A 214 -8.74 -6.54 -19.11
N GLU A 215 -9.03 -5.44 -19.81
CA GLU A 215 -8.03 -4.42 -20.14
C GLU A 215 -7.50 -3.65 -18.93
N TYR A 216 -8.29 -3.54 -17.85
CA TYR A 216 -7.82 -2.96 -16.59
C TYR A 216 -6.61 -3.72 -16.05
N VAL A 217 -6.71 -5.04 -15.99
CA VAL A 217 -5.65 -5.96 -15.56
C VAL A 217 -4.52 -5.96 -16.57
N ARG A 218 -4.86 -6.16 -17.86
CA ARG A 218 -3.88 -6.29 -18.95
C ARG A 218 -2.96 -5.07 -19.05
N SER A 219 -3.52 -3.87 -19.00
CA SER A 219 -2.74 -2.62 -19.14
C SER A 219 -1.74 -2.39 -18.01
N ARG A 220 -2.05 -2.83 -16.78
CA ARG A 220 -1.16 -2.76 -15.61
C ARG A 220 -0.02 -3.76 -15.72
N ILE A 221 -0.30 -4.99 -16.14
CA ILE A 221 0.73 -6.01 -16.35
C ILE A 221 1.71 -5.60 -17.45
N ARG A 222 1.21 -4.94 -18.51
CA ARG A 222 2.07 -4.44 -19.60
C ARG A 222 3.17 -3.48 -19.12
N LEU A 223 3.00 -2.80 -17.99
CA LEU A 223 4.05 -1.92 -17.43
C LEU A 223 5.32 -2.68 -17.05
N GLY A 224 5.21 -3.98 -16.73
CA GLY A 224 6.32 -4.88 -16.42
C GLY A 224 6.71 -5.81 -17.57
N ALA A 225 6.04 -5.71 -18.72
CA ALA A 225 6.26 -6.59 -19.87
C ALA A 225 7.19 -5.95 -20.92
N GLY A 226 8.35 -5.45 -20.47
CA GLY A 226 9.39 -4.90 -21.35
C GLY A 226 9.94 -5.92 -22.34
N VAL A 227 10.73 -5.44 -23.32
CA VAL A 227 11.47 -6.29 -24.26
C VAL A 227 12.96 -5.95 -24.17
N PRO A 228 13.85 -6.90 -23.81
CA PRO A 228 13.54 -8.27 -23.37
C PRO A 228 12.72 -8.32 -22.07
N LEU A 229 11.95 -9.40 -21.89
CA LEU A 229 11.09 -9.60 -20.73
C LEU A 229 11.93 -9.84 -19.48
N ASN A 230 11.73 -8.99 -18.48
CA ASN A 230 12.35 -9.12 -17.17
C ASN A 230 11.34 -9.67 -16.15
N SER A 231 11.69 -10.78 -15.49
CA SER A 231 10.79 -11.45 -14.54
C SER A 231 10.50 -10.60 -13.31
N ALA A 232 11.48 -9.86 -12.79
CA ALA A 232 11.30 -9.02 -11.61
C ALA A 232 10.33 -7.86 -11.89
N ALA A 233 10.48 -7.18 -13.03
CA ALA A 233 9.56 -6.12 -13.44
C ALA A 233 8.12 -6.63 -13.63
N LEU A 234 7.95 -7.82 -14.20
CA LEU A 234 6.64 -8.46 -14.35
C LEU A 234 6.04 -8.86 -13.00
N GLU A 235 6.85 -9.45 -12.12
CA GLU A 235 6.45 -9.86 -10.79
C GLU A 235 6.00 -8.67 -9.93
N ASP A 236 6.69 -7.54 -10.02
CA ASP A 236 6.29 -6.30 -9.34
C ASP A 236 4.87 -5.86 -9.74
N GLN A 237 4.53 -5.92 -11.04
CA GLN A 237 3.17 -5.57 -11.49
C GLN A 237 2.12 -6.58 -11.00
N LEU A 238 2.45 -7.87 -10.96
CA LEU A 238 1.57 -8.91 -10.43
C LEU A 238 1.37 -8.73 -8.91
N ARG A 239 2.42 -8.39 -8.15
CA ARG A 239 2.34 -8.07 -6.72
C ARG A 239 1.48 -6.83 -6.47
N LEU A 240 1.63 -5.78 -7.27
CA LEU A 240 0.79 -4.58 -7.20
C LEU A 240 -0.68 -4.89 -7.45
N LEU A 241 -0.98 -5.75 -8.42
CA LEU A 241 -2.35 -6.19 -8.69
C LEU A 241 -2.90 -7.09 -7.58
N ARG A 242 -2.08 -7.96 -6.98
CA ARG A 242 -2.49 -8.80 -5.83
C ARG A 242 -2.84 -7.97 -4.59
N ALA A 243 -2.16 -6.84 -4.41
CA ALA A 243 -2.44 -5.89 -3.34
C ALA A 243 -3.66 -5.00 -3.62
N ASP A 244 -4.24 -5.07 -4.82
CA ASP A 244 -5.42 -4.29 -5.18
C ASP A 244 -6.70 -4.92 -4.56
N PRO A 245 -7.46 -4.16 -3.75
CA PRO A 245 -8.71 -4.65 -3.14
C PRO A 245 -9.80 -5.11 -4.11
N LEU A 246 -9.64 -4.89 -5.42
CA LEU A 246 -10.52 -5.43 -6.45
C LEU A 246 -10.44 -6.96 -6.58
N PHE A 247 -9.33 -7.57 -6.19
CA PHE A 247 -9.07 -8.99 -6.38
C PHE A 247 -8.88 -9.70 -5.05
N GLN A 248 -9.46 -10.89 -4.94
CA GLN A 248 -9.20 -11.82 -3.84
C GLN A 248 -7.95 -12.65 -4.12
N ASN A 249 -7.72 -13.01 -5.38
CA ASN A 249 -6.57 -13.79 -5.82
C ASN A 249 -6.17 -13.43 -7.25
N ILE A 250 -4.87 -13.49 -7.55
CA ILE A 250 -4.31 -13.36 -8.89
C ILE A 250 -3.17 -14.37 -9.04
N GLU A 251 -3.26 -15.16 -10.10
CA GLU A 251 -2.26 -16.15 -10.48
C GLU A 251 -1.81 -15.88 -11.91
N ALA A 252 -0.53 -16.11 -12.19
CA ALA A 252 0.03 -15.95 -13.51
C ALA A 252 0.87 -17.17 -13.89
N SER A 253 0.80 -17.56 -15.15
CA SER A 253 1.62 -18.63 -15.72
C SER A 253 2.11 -18.26 -17.11
N LEU A 254 3.35 -18.65 -17.43
CA LEU A 254 3.96 -18.40 -18.72
C LEU A 254 3.91 -19.67 -19.56
N ARG A 255 3.47 -19.55 -20.81
CA ARG A 255 3.47 -20.64 -21.79
C ARG A 255 4.32 -20.27 -23.01
N ALA A 256 4.83 -21.28 -23.71
CA ALA A 256 5.50 -21.07 -25.00
C ALA A 256 4.52 -20.42 -26.01
N GLY A 257 5.00 -19.40 -26.73
CA GLY A 257 4.26 -18.74 -27.81
C GLY A 257 4.45 -19.44 -29.15
N THR A 258 4.10 -18.74 -30.23
CA THR A 258 4.22 -19.27 -31.60
C THR A 258 5.66 -19.40 -32.08
N ASP A 259 6.55 -18.52 -31.60
CA ASP A 259 7.96 -18.44 -31.96
C ASP A 259 8.86 -18.67 -30.73
N ILE A 260 10.14 -18.97 -30.98
CA ILE A 260 11.14 -19.26 -29.94
C ILE A 260 11.45 -18.06 -29.02
N ASP A 261 11.23 -16.83 -29.49
CA ASP A 261 11.38 -15.57 -28.75
C ASP A 261 10.09 -15.12 -28.07
N ARG A 262 9.00 -15.91 -28.18
CA ARG A 262 7.66 -15.50 -27.74
C ARG A 262 7.13 -16.36 -26.62
N SER A 263 6.45 -15.71 -25.69
CA SER A 263 5.73 -16.38 -24.60
C SER A 263 4.34 -15.78 -24.41
N ILE A 264 3.37 -16.60 -24.03
CA ILE A 264 2.01 -16.17 -23.70
C ILE A 264 1.88 -16.15 -22.18
N LEU A 265 1.49 -15.00 -21.62
CA LEU A 265 1.22 -14.88 -20.20
C LEU A 265 -0.28 -15.07 -19.95
N ILE A 266 -0.65 -16.08 -19.17
CA ILE A 266 -2.03 -16.34 -18.75
C ILE A 266 -2.19 -15.89 -17.31
N VAL A 267 -3.14 -15.01 -17.07
CA VAL A 267 -3.41 -14.39 -15.78
C VAL A 267 -4.83 -14.74 -15.36
N ARG A 268 -4.96 -15.47 -14.27
CA ARG A 268 -6.24 -15.86 -13.69
C ARG A 268 -6.54 -14.97 -12.51
N VAL A 269 -7.71 -14.36 -12.50
CA VAL A 269 -8.15 -13.47 -11.41
C VAL A 269 -9.41 -13.99 -10.76
N SER A 270 -9.49 -13.86 -9.43
CA SER A 270 -10.72 -13.97 -8.67
C SER A 270 -11.06 -12.60 -8.11
N GLU A 271 -12.21 -12.04 -8.51
CA GLU A 271 -12.65 -10.73 -8.02
C GLU A 271 -13.15 -10.81 -6.57
N ALA A 272 -12.73 -9.84 -5.76
CA ALA A 272 -13.22 -9.67 -4.39
C ALA A 272 -14.67 -9.14 -4.37
N LYS A 273 -15.29 -9.17 -3.18
CA LYS A 273 -16.60 -8.54 -2.96
C LYS A 273 -16.49 -7.04 -3.28
N PRO A 274 -17.38 -6.49 -4.14
CA PRO A 274 -17.28 -5.10 -4.57
C PRO A 274 -17.50 -4.10 -3.45
N TYR A 275 -18.32 -4.45 -2.48
CA TYR A 275 -18.79 -3.50 -1.49
C TYR A 275 -18.31 -3.83 -0.09
N ASN A 276 -18.23 -2.77 0.70
CA ASN A 276 -17.94 -2.81 2.12
C ASN A 276 -18.89 -1.82 2.82
N VAL A 277 -19.52 -2.27 3.89
CA VAL A 277 -20.41 -1.46 4.73
C VAL A 277 -19.83 -1.51 6.15
N ASN A 278 -19.72 -0.37 6.82
CA ASN A 278 -19.34 -0.30 8.24
C ASN A 278 -20.29 0.62 8.98
N PHE A 279 -20.96 0.09 10.01
CA PHE A 279 -21.76 0.88 10.95
C PHE A 279 -20.90 1.24 12.14
N PHE A 280 -21.06 2.45 12.67
CA PHE A 280 -20.29 2.87 13.83
C PHE A 280 -21.10 3.68 14.84
N ILE A 281 -20.66 3.62 16.09
CA ILE A 281 -21.05 4.51 17.18
C ILE A 281 -19.78 4.98 17.87
N ASP A 282 -19.60 6.28 18.04
CA ASP A 282 -18.44 6.88 18.71
C ASP A 282 -18.84 8.11 19.52
N ASN A 283 -17.89 8.70 20.24
CA ASN A 283 -18.06 10.02 20.87
C ASN A 283 -17.13 11.10 20.30
N TYR A 284 -16.86 11.05 18.99
CA TYR A 284 -15.86 11.91 18.33
C TYR A 284 -16.49 13.16 17.70
N SER A 285 -17.36 13.84 18.45
CA SER A 285 -17.99 15.10 18.06
C SER A 285 -17.89 16.14 19.17
N PRO A 286 -17.81 17.44 18.88
CA PRO A 286 -17.82 18.47 19.92
C PRO A 286 -19.08 18.38 20.81
N PRO A 287 -18.95 18.48 22.14
CA PRO A 287 -20.11 18.41 23.05
C PRO A 287 -21.21 19.43 22.75
N SER A 288 -20.84 20.61 22.23
CA SER A 288 -21.78 21.69 21.89
C SER A 288 -22.80 21.32 20.83
N ILE A 289 -22.51 20.34 19.96
CA ILE A 289 -23.41 19.83 18.92
C ILE A 289 -23.79 18.36 19.14
N GLY A 290 -23.50 17.83 20.33
CA GLY A 290 -23.67 16.41 20.68
C GLY A 290 -22.39 15.62 20.46
N SER A 291 -21.92 14.93 21.52
CA SER A 291 -20.67 14.17 21.49
C SER A 291 -20.81 12.83 20.78
N GLU A 292 -21.86 12.09 21.08
CA GLU A 292 -22.08 10.74 20.59
C GLU A 292 -22.67 10.78 19.19
N ARG A 293 -22.08 10.00 18.29
CA ARG A 293 -22.51 9.86 16.90
C ARG A 293 -22.87 8.44 16.58
N ILE A 294 -23.79 8.28 15.64
CA ILE A 294 -24.05 7.04 14.94
C ILE A 294 -23.94 7.30 13.44
N GLY A 295 -23.39 6.34 12.70
CA GLY A 295 -23.22 6.51 11.28
C GLY A 295 -22.94 5.22 10.52
N MET A 296 -22.75 5.40 9.22
CA MET A 296 -22.46 4.35 8.27
C MET A 296 -21.42 4.84 7.26
N ASN A 297 -20.50 3.95 6.91
CA ASN A 297 -19.62 4.05 5.76
C ASN A 297 -20.06 3.00 4.75
N PHE A 298 -20.16 3.38 3.49
CA PHE A 298 -20.40 2.47 2.38
C PHE A 298 -19.38 2.74 1.29
N ARG A 299 -18.73 1.68 0.82
CA ARG A 299 -17.78 1.72 -0.28
C ARG A 299 -18.19 0.71 -1.32
N HIS A 300 -18.16 1.09 -2.58
CA HIS A 300 -18.39 0.19 -3.70
C HIS A 300 -17.27 0.35 -4.73
N ARG A 301 -16.59 -0.74 -5.04
CA ARG A 301 -15.48 -0.81 -5.97
C ARG A 301 -15.87 -1.44 -7.29
N ASN A 302 -15.31 -0.86 -8.34
CA ASN A 302 -15.48 -1.23 -9.73
C ASN A 302 -16.96 -1.24 -10.14
N LEU A 303 -17.61 -0.06 -10.05
CA LEU A 303 -19.02 0.10 -10.42
C LEU A 303 -19.22 0.02 -11.93
N PHE A 304 -18.32 0.61 -12.73
CA PHE A 304 -18.43 0.63 -14.20
C PHE A 304 -17.36 -0.22 -14.94
N GLY A 305 -16.56 -0.97 -14.19
CA GLY A 305 -15.57 -1.90 -14.74
C GLY A 305 -14.18 -1.30 -14.93
N PHE A 306 -13.96 -0.05 -14.52
CA PHE A 306 -12.69 0.66 -14.70
C PHE A 306 -11.79 0.61 -13.46
N GLY A 307 -12.15 -0.13 -12.42
CA GLY A 307 -11.51 -0.04 -11.10
C GLY A 307 -11.83 1.26 -10.37
N ASP A 308 -12.96 1.87 -10.72
CA ASP A 308 -13.50 3.05 -10.07
C ASP A 308 -14.05 2.76 -8.66
N GLU A 309 -14.12 3.74 -7.80
CA GLU A 309 -14.55 3.58 -6.42
C GLU A 309 -15.53 4.69 -6.02
N MET A 310 -16.66 4.27 -5.46
CA MET A 310 -17.63 5.16 -4.83
C MET A 310 -17.54 4.99 -3.31
N PHE A 311 -17.54 6.10 -2.60
CA PHE A 311 -17.60 6.14 -1.15
C PHE A 311 -18.75 7.05 -0.69
N PHE A 312 -19.47 6.59 0.32
CA PHE A 312 -20.54 7.31 0.96
C PHE A 312 -20.37 7.19 2.49
N PHE A 313 -20.38 8.33 3.16
CA PHE A 313 -20.40 8.42 4.62
C PHE A 313 -21.63 9.20 5.05
N TYR A 314 -22.27 8.72 6.10
CA TYR A 314 -23.31 9.46 6.80
C TYR A 314 -23.12 9.32 8.30
N SER A 315 -23.24 10.43 9.02
CA SER A 315 -23.30 10.40 10.47
C SER A 315 -24.25 11.45 11.01
N ARG A 316 -24.80 11.17 12.19
CA ARG A 316 -25.53 12.13 12.99
C ARG A 316 -25.18 11.99 14.46
N THR A 317 -25.22 13.10 15.17
CA THR A 317 -25.16 13.09 16.63
C THR A 317 -26.46 12.58 17.23
N LEU A 318 -26.39 11.92 18.39
CA LEU A 318 -27.57 11.38 19.07
C LEU A 318 -28.49 12.49 19.59
N THR A 319 -27.94 13.65 19.97
CA THR A 319 -28.71 14.84 20.36
C THR A 319 -29.36 15.55 19.18
N GLY A 320 -29.00 15.19 17.94
CA GLY A 320 -29.49 15.85 16.72
C GLY A 320 -28.82 17.18 16.39
N GLY A 321 -27.71 17.51 17.05
CA GLY A 321 -26.96 18.75 16.84
C GLY A 321 -26.06 18.77 15.62
N ALA A 322 -25.68 17.63 15.04
CA ALA A 322 -24.95 17.56 13.78
C ALA A 322 -25.46 16.44 12.86
N ASN A 323 -25.46 16.72 11.56
CA ASN A 323 -25.67 15.77 10.46
C ASN A 323 -24.59 16.02 9.41
N VAL A 324 -23.92 14.95 8.99
CA VAL A 324 -22.80 15.02 8.04
C VAL A 324 -23.02 13.97 6.97
N LEU A 325 -22.90 14.38 5.72
CA LEU A 325 -22.88 13.50 4.56
C LEU A 325 -21.57 13.72 3.81
N ASP A 326 -20.93 12.64 3.39
CA ASP A 326 -19.82 12.67 2.45
C ASP A 326 -20.10 11.73 1.30
N PHE A 327 -19.91 12.20 0.08
CA PHE A 327 -19.94 11.38 -1.11
C PHE A 327 -18.69 11.66 -1.94
N SER A 328 -17.97 10.61 -2.33
CA SER A 328 -16.89 10.73 -3.29
C SER A 328 -16.91 9.63 -4.34
N TYR A 329 -16.42 9.98 -5.52
CA TYR A 329 -16.26 9.07 -6.64
C TYR A 329 -14.87 9.25 -7.26
N ARG A 330 -14.11 8.16 -7.34
CA ARG A 330 -12.74 8.13 -7.87
C ARG A 330 -12.68 7.18 -9.07
N VAL A 331 -12.08 7.63 -10.17
CA VAL A 331 -11.88 6.80 -11.37
C VAL A 331 -10.41 6.83 -11.79
N PRO A 332 -9.74 5.68 -11.91
CA PRO A 332 -8.41 5.62 -12.50
C PRO A 332 -8.51 5.83 -14.02
N VAL A 333 -7.66 6.68 -14.56
CA VAL A 333 -7.64 7.11 -15.96
C VAL A 333 -6.46 6.56 -16.76
N ASN A 334 -5.51 5.88 -16.10
CA ASN A 334 -4.39 5.20 -16.77
C ASN A 334 -3.89 3.98 -15.97
N ALA A 335 -2.99 3.20 -16.58
CA ALA A 335 -2.43 1.98 -15.99
C ALA A 335 -1.47 2.24 -14.82
N ARG A 336 -0.95 3.47 -14.65
CA ARG A 336 -0.09 3.88 -13.54
C ARG A 336 -0.88 4.41 -12.34
N GLU A 337 -2.19 4.11 -12.27
CA GLU A 337 -3.13 4.61 -11.26
C GLU A 337 -3.27 6.13 -11.16
N GLY A 338 -3.01 6.86 -12.25
CA GLY A 338 -3.50 8.22 -12.36
C GLY A 338 -5.01 8.22 -12.18
N ALA A 339 -5.56 9.05 -11.31
CA ALA A 339 -6.98 9.02 -10.96
C ALA A 339 -7.57 10.41 -10.79
N ILE A 340 -8.82 10.56 -11.19
CA ILE A 340 -9.64 11.75 -10.94
C ILE A 340 -10.59 11.41 -9.80
N SER A 341 -10.75 12.33 -8.84
CA SER A 341 -11.74 12.24 -7.77
C SER A 341 -12.68 13.44 -7.77
N LEU A 342 -13.95 13.18 -7.48
CA LEU A 342 -14.99 14.16 -7.23
C LEU A 342 -15.54 13.92 -5.82
N ARG A 343 -15.74 14.98 -5.05
CA ARG A 343 -16.30 14.88 -3.70
C ARG A 343 -17.32 15.98 -3.43
N VAL A 344 -18.39 15.61 -2.72
CA VAL A 344 -19.43 16.52 -2.24
C VAL A 344 -19.73 16.18 -0.79
N ALA A 345 -19.58 17.15 0.11
CA ALA A 345 -19.70 16.92 1.55
C ALA A 345 -20.52 18.03 2.24
N PRO A 346 -21.85 17.92 2.27
CA PRO A 346 -22.69 18.84 3.01
C PRO A 346 -22.78 18.46 4.49
N SER A 347 -22.74 19.46 5.36
CA SER A 347 -22.96 19.31 6.81
C SER A 347 -23.95 20.36 7.33
N TRP A 348 -24.68 19.97 8.37
CA TRP A 348 -25.61 20.82 9.09
C TRP A 348 -25.40 20.65 10.57
N ASN A 349 -25.26 21.76 11.29
CA ASN A 349 -25.12 21.76 12.73
C ASN A 349 -26.06 22.73 13.42
N ARG A 350 -26.35 22.42 14.68
CA ARG A 350 -27.12 23.22 15.63
C ARG A 350 -26.52 23.01 17.01
N ILE A 351 -26.32 24.10 17.74
CA ILE A 351 -25.84 24.03 19.11
C ILE A 351 -26.96 23.43 19.99
N THR A 352 -26.66 22.32 20.65
CA THR A 352 -27.57 21.60 21.55
C THR A 352 -27.27 21.83 23.03
N ASP A 353 -26.24 22.63 23.31
CA ASP A 353 -25.88 23.05 24.66
C ASP A 353 -27.06 23.78 25.34
N PRO A 354 -27.50 23.34 26.54
CA PRO A 354 -28.59 23.99 27.27
C PRO A 354 -28.39 25.49 27.48
N ASP A 355 -27.16 25.94 27.70
CA ASP A 355 -26.86 27.34 28.03
C ASP A 355 -27.09 28.28 26.83
N PHE A 356 -27.07 27.73 25.61
CA PHE A 356 -27.24 28.48 24.36
C PHE A 356 -28.52 28.11 23.61
N ARG A 357 -29.44 27.36 24.24
CA ARG A 357 -30.63 26.81 23.57
C ARG A 357 -31.54 27.90 23.00
N GLU A 358 -31.70 29.02 23.70
CA GLU A 358 -32.57 30.14 23.27
C GLU A 358 -32.03 30.88 22.03
N LEU A 359 -30.72 30.82 21.78
CA LEU A 359 -30.10 31.48 20.63
C LEU A 359 -30.35 30.72 19.32
N GLU A 360 -30.73 29.43 19.40
CA GLU A 360 -30.92 28.54 18.24
C GLU A 360 -29.81 28.64 17.19
N ILE A 361 -28.55 28.64 17.64
CA ILE A 361 -27.38 28.76 16.77
C ILE A 361 -27.32 27.59 15.79
N ARG A 362 -27.24 27.88 14.49
CA ARG A 362 -27.11 26.88 13.42
C ARG A 362 -25.99 27.22 12.47
N GLY A 363 -25.49 26.20 11.79
CA GLY A 363 -24.58 26.35 10.67
C GLY A 363 -24.91 25.37 9.56
N LYS A 364 -24.53 25.76 8.35
CA LYS A 364 -24.61 24.95 7.14
C LYS A 364 -23.29 25.05 6.42
N GLN A 365 -22.76 23.93 5.97
CA GLN A 365 -21.56 23.91 5.15
C GLN A 365 -21.75 23.00 3.94
N GLN A 366 -21.18 23.41 2.82
CA GLN A 366 -21.16 22.65 1.58
C GLN A 366 -19.74 22.69 1.03
N LEU A 367 -19.18 21.51 0.77
CA LEU A 367 -17.87 21.36 0.14
C LEU A 367 -18.03 20.63 -1.19
N TYR A 368 -17.39 21.18 -2.23
CA TYR A 368 -17.26 20.59 -3.55
C TYR A 368 -15.78 20.50 -3.90
N GLU A 369 -15.35 19.35 -4.40
CA GLU A 369 -13.95 19.13 -4.71
C GLU A 369 -13.78 18.30 -5.98
N ILE A 370 -12.79 18.70 -6.77
CA ILE A 370 -12.24 17.92 -7.89
C ILE A 370 -10.74 17.80 -7.71
N ALA A 371 -10.20 16.61 -7.98
CA ALA A 371 -8.77 16.39 -7.91
C ALA A 371 -8.25 15.40 -8.93
N PHE A 372 -6.96 15.51 -9.20
CA PHE A 372 -6.19 14.56 -9.97
C PHE A 372 -4.95 14.14 -9.17
N ARG A 373 -4.72 12.82 -9.06
CA ARG A 373 -3.55 12.22 -8.41
C ARG A 373 -2.83 11.32 -9.40
N GLN A 374 -1.50 11.42 -9.50
CA GLN A 374 -0.68 10.60 -10.37
C GLN A 374 0.54 10.04 -9.62
N PRO A 375 0.61 8.71 -9.43
CA PRO A 375 1.85 8.04 -9.07
C PRO A 375 2.90 8.21 -10.17
N LEU A 376 4.08 8.67 -9.79
CA LEU A 376 5.26 8.81 -10.66
C LEU A 376 6.22 7.64 -10.50
N ILE A 377 6.35 7.14 -9.27
CA ILE A 377 7.11 5.94 -8.92
C ILE A 377 6.13 5.02 -8.20
N ARG A 378 6.08 3.75 -8.59
CA ARG A 378 5.21 2.76 -7.95
C ARG A 378 5.82 1.37 -8.07
N SER A 379 6.13 0.78 -6.93
CA SER A 379 6.53 -0.62 -6.76
C SER A 379 5.83 -1.18 -5.53
N PRO A 380 5.93 -2.50 -5.25
CA PRO A 380 5.41 -3.04 -3.99
C PRO A 380 6.04 -2.39 -2.74
N ARG A 381 7.27 -1.86 -2.85
CA ARG A 381 8.02 -1.28 -1.73
C ARG A 381 7.87 0.22 -1.58
N GLU A 382 7.67 0.96 -2.67
CA GLU A 382 7.56 2.42 -2.60
C GLU A 382 6.53 3.00 -3.56
N GLU A 383 5.97 4.14 -3.18
CA GLU A 383 5.12 4.93 -4.07
C GLU A 383 5.40 6.42 -3.85
N LEU A 384 5.70 7.15 -4.93
CA LEU A 384 5.72 8.61 -4.97
C LEU A 384 4.60 9.09 -5.86
N ALA A 385 3.69 9.90 -5.33
CA ALA A 385 2.60 10.48 -6.10
C ALA A 385 2.53 12.00 -5.93
N LEU A 386 2.10 12.67 -7.01
CA LEU A 386 1.76 14.09 -6.98
C LEU A 386 0.25 14.25 -7.19
N SER A 387 -0.32 15.29 -6.59
CA SER A 387 -1.73 15.62 -6.76
C SER A 387 -1.95 17.12 -6.94
N ILE A 388 -3.00 17.44 -7.69
CA ILE A 388 -3.55 18.77 -7.82
C ILE A 388 -5.07 18.69 -7.59
N GLY A 389 -5.61 19.60 -6.79
CA GLY A 389 -7.03 19.66 -6.49
C GLY A 389 -7.54 21.08 -6.41
N PHE A 390 -8.85 21.23 -6.55
CA PHE A 390 -9.58 22.46 -6.31
C PHE A 390 -10.76 22.17 -5.39
N THR A 391 -10.82 22.87 -4.27
CA THR A 391 -11.90 22.77 -3.29
C THR A 391 -12.64 24.11 -3.24
N HIS A 392 -13.96 24.07 -3.38
CA HIS A 392 -14.85 25.20 -3.11
C HIS A 392 -15.73 24.86 -1.91
N GLN A 393 -15.66 25.66 -0.86
CA GLN A 393 -16.38 25.42 0.40
C GLN A 393 -17.13 26.66 0.82
N ARG A 394 -18.43 26.51 1.06
CA ARG A 394 -19.33 27.56 1.53
C ARG A 394 -19.89 27.19 2.88
N GLY A 395 -19.58 27.99 3.90
CA GLY A 395 -20.19 27.95 5.22
C GLY A 395 -21.12 29.14 5.43
N GLN A 396 -22.19 28.96 6.19
CA GLN A 396 -23.05 30.04 6.67
C GLN A 396 -23.58 29.73 8.07
N THR A 397 -23.64 30.75 8.93
CA THR A 397 -24.15 30.65 10.30
C THR A 397 -25.41 31.48 10.53
N PHE A 398 -26.22 31.04 11.49
CA PHE A 398 -27.53 31.61 11.79
C PHE A 398 -27.81 31.66 13.30
N LEU A 399 -28.66 32.61 13.69
CA LEU A 399 -29.29 32.75 15.01
C LEU A 399 -30.82 32.71 14.91
N PHE A 400 -31.49 32.54 16.05
CA PHE A 400 -32.94 32.71 16.21
C PHE A 400 -33.77 32.01 15.12
N ASN A 401 -33.43 30.75 14.83
CA ASN A 401 -34.15 29.93 13.85
C ASN A 401 -34.08 30.48 12.41
N ASP A 402 -32.85 30.54 11.87
CA ASP A 402 -32.50 30.86 10.47
C ASP A 402 -32.32 32.36 10.11
N GLN A 403 -32.09 33.24 11.09
CA GLN A 403 -31.61 34.60 10.84
C GLN A 403 -30.10 34.59 10.54
N PRO A 404 -29.63 35.07 9.37
CA PRO A 404 -28.20 35.13 9.05
C PRO A 404 -27.42 35.92 10.10
N PHE A 405 -26.28 35.38 10.53
CA PHE A 405 -25.44 36.03 11.54
C PHE A 405 -23.99 35.57 11.43
N GLY A 406 -23.05 36.51 11.29
CA GLY A 406 -21.62 36.23 11.33
C GLY A 406 -21.07 36.13 12.76
N PHE A 407 -20.52 34.96 13.10
CA PHE A 407 -19.81 34.77 14.37
C PHE A 407 -18.31 35.04 14.22
N GLY A 408 -17.74 35.80 15.17
CA GLY A 408 -16.31 36.09 15.19
C GLY A 408 -15.86 37.04 14.08
N ILE A 409 -14.56 37.01 13.76
CA ILE A 409 -13.95 37.90 12.77
C ILE A 409 -13.53 37.09 11.54
N GLY A 410 -14.04 37.47 10.37
CA GLY A 410 -13.78 36.79 9.09
C GLY A 410 -15.02 36.61 8.21
N PRO A 411 -16.13 36.07 8.73
CA PRO A 411 -17.38 35.98 7.96
C PRO A 411 -17.90 37.34 7.52
N ASP A 412 -18.71 37.37 6.46
CA ASP A 412 -19.43 38.58 6.05
C ASP A 412 -20.63 38.91 6.97
N GLU A 413 -21.34 40.00 6.68
CA GLU A 413 -22.47 40.49 7.49
C GLU A 413 -23.63 39.47 7.56
N ASP A 414 -23.79 38.63 6.53
CA ASP A 414 -24.78 37.55 6.46
C ASP A 414 -24.26 36.21 7.02
N GLY A 415 -23.07 36.24 7.62
CA GLY A 415 -22.41 35.08 8.22
C GLY A 415 -21.88 34.06 7.22
N ASN A 416 -21.68 34.43 5.95
CA ASN A 416 -21.03 33.55 4.99
C ASN A 416 -19.51 33.52 5.20
N SER A 417 -18.93 32.33 5.07
CA SER A 417 -17.49 32.08 4.97
C SER A 417 -17.25 31.14 3.79
N ILE A 418 -16.79 31.71 2.69
CA ILE A 418 -16.61 31.00 1.41
C ILE A 418 -15.13 30.95 1.09
N THR A 419 -14.63 29.76 0.76
CA THR A 419 -13.25 29.55 0.33
C THR A 419 -13.16 28.84 -1.01
N SER A 420 -12.19 29.23 -1.81
CA SER A 420 -11.85 28.60 -3.10
C SER A 420 -10.34 28.35 -3.14
N VAL A 421 -9.94 27.09 -3.03
CA VAL A 421 -8.56 26.71 -2.70
C VAL A 421 -8.00 25.72 -3.71
N PHE A 422 -6.87 26.05 -4.31
CA PHE A 422 -6.06 25.07 -5.05
C PHE A 422 -5.14 24.34 -4.09
N ARG A 423 -5.06 23.01 -4.22
CA ARG A 423 -4.22 22.15 -3.38
C ARG A 423 -3.21 21.41 -4.23
N PHE A 424 -1.94 21.47 -3.85
CA PHE A 424 -0.86 20.73 -4.48
C PHE A 424 -0.26 19.77 -3.47
N GLY A 425 -0.37 18.48 -3.73
CA GLY A 425 0.09 17.43 -2.82
C GLY A 425 1.28 16.66 -3.37
N GLN A 426 2.17 16.27 -2.47
CA GLN A 426 3.18 15.25 -2.68
C GLN A 426 3.02 14.20 -1.58
N GLU A 427 2.97 12.94 -1.99
CA GLU A 427 2.82 11.79 -1.11
C GLU A 427 3.94 10.79 -1.38
N TYR A 428 4.57 10.29 -0.32
CA TYR A 428 5.58 9.25 -0.43
C TYR A 428 5.30 8.13 0.57
N VAL A 429 5.34 6.89 0.09
CA VAL A 429 5.26 5.69 0.91
C VAL A 429 6.52 4.89 0.71
N LEU A 430 7.09 4.42 1.81
CA LEU A 430 8.20 3.47 1.80
C LEU A 430 7.89 2.32 2.76
N ARG A 431 7.90 1.09 2.24
CA ARG A 431 7.66 -0.14 2.99
C ARG A 431 8.97 -0.89 3.17
N ASP A 432 9.19 -1.36 4.38
CA ASP A 432 10.32 -2.19 4.79
C ASP A 432 9.80 -3.44 5.52
N PRO A 433 10.62 -4.49 5.72
CA PRO A 433 10.16 -5.74 6.36
C PRO A 433 9.56 -5.59 7.77
N SER A 434 9.85 -4.47 8.42
CA SER A 434 9.41 -4.16 9.78
C SER A 434 8.33 -3.08 9.83
N GLY A 435 7.86 -2.55 8.69
CA GLY A 435 6.74 -1.60 8.67
C GLY A 435 6.65 -0.71 7.43
N ALA A 436 6.03 0.46 7.57
CA ALA A 436 6.14 1.48 6.52
C ALA A 436 6.17 2.91 7.06
N TRP A 437 6.68 3.80 6.23
CA TRP A 437 6.57 5.25 6.34
C TRP A 437 5.55 5.75 5.34
N ALA A 438 4.72 6.71 5.75
CA ALA A 438 3.93 7.55 4.86
C ALA A 438 4.21 9.02 5.18
N LEU A 439 4.51 9.79 4.13
CA LEU A 439 4.83 11.20 4.20
C LEU A 439 3.89 11.95 3.26
N ARG A 440 3.42 13.12 3.71
CA ARG A 440 2.63 14.01 2.88
C ARG A 440 3.06 15.46 3.07
N SER A 441 3.16 16.17 1.96
CA SER A 441 3.37 17.61 1.92
C SER A 441 2.32 18.22 1.02
N GLN A 442 1.48 19.11 1.56
CA GLN A 442 0.41 19.76 0.82
C GLN A 442 0.51 21.28 0.94
N PHE A 443 0.53 21.96 -0.21
CA PHE A 443 0.37 23.40 -0.29
C PHE A 443 -1.09 23.74 -0.64
N SER A 444 -1.65 24.71 0.06
CA SER A 444 -3.00 25.21 -0.13
C SER A 444 -2.92 26.68 -0.50
N LEU A 445 -3.33 27.01 -1.71
CA LEU A 445 -3.39 28.37 -2.22
C LEU A 445 -4.85 28.80 -2.31
N GLY A 446 -5.29 29.55 -1.30
CA GLY A 446 -6.59 30.17 -1.27
C GLY A 446 -6.67 31.35 -2.25
N THR A 447 -7.85 31.51 -2.87
CA THR A 447 -8.13 32.49 -3.92
C THR A 447 -9.45 33.22 -3.67
N GLY A 448 -9.70 34.29 -4.43
CA GLY A 448 -10.98 35.01 -4.44
C GLY A 448 -11.98 34.51 -5.50
N LEU A 449 -11.81 33.29 -6.03
CA LEU A 449 -12.68 32.76 -7.08
C LEU A 449 -14.06 32.34 -6.52
N LEU A 450 -15.08 32.35 -7.37
CA LEU A 450 -16.43 31.87 -7.04
C LEU A 450 -17.03 32.56 -5.80
N ASP A 451 -16.98 33.89 -5.77
CA ASP A 451 -17.52 34.72 -4.67
C ASP A 451 -16.96 34.35 -3.29
N ALA A 452 -15.71 33.90 -3.24
CA ALA A 452 -15.03 33.60 -1.98
C ALA A 452 -14.89 34.85 -1.10
N THR A 453 -14.92 34.66 0.22
CA THR A 453 -14.86 35.76 1.19
C THR A 453 -13.53 36.50 1.08
N ILE A 454 -13.60 37.81 0.81
CA ILE A 454 -12.45 38.70 0.68
C ILE A 454 -12.52 39.79 1.74
N ASN A 455 -11.52 39.85 2.60
CA ASN A 455 -11.38 40.89 3.63
C ASN A 455 -10.10 41.70 3.42
N ARG A 456 -10.00 42.81 4.14
CA ARG A 456 -8.74 43.57 4.24
C ARG A 456 -7.88 42.96 5.34
N ASP A 457 -6.60 42.72 5.04
CA ASP A 457 -5.62 42.31 6.04
C ASP A 457 -5.68 43.27 7.25
N PRO A 458 -5.64 42.75 8.51
CA PRO A 458 -5.31 41.39 8.90
C PRO A 458 -6.49 40.43 9.11
N ILE A 459 -7.71 40.83 8.74
CA ILE A 459 -8.92 40.00 8.90
C ILE A 459 -8.78 38.76 8.01
N PRO A 460 -9.02 37.54 8.55
CA PRO A 460 -8.90 36.32 7.76
C PRO A 460 -9.82 36.32 6.55
N ASP A 461 -9.33 35.82 5.41
CA ASP A 461 -10.09 35.72 4.18
C ASP A 461 -9.72 34.45 3.39
N SER A 462 -10.28 34.30 2.19
CA SER A 462 -10.00 33.15 1.32
C SER A 462 -8.65 33.23 0.60
N ARG A 463 -7.87 34.33 0.70
CA ARG A 463 -6.58 34.49 0.01
C ARG A 463 -5.44 34.22 0.99
N PHE A 464 -5.02 32.96 1.04
CA PHE A 464 -3.96 32.53 1.93
C PHE A 464 -3.04 31.52 1.25
N LEU A 465 -1.85 31.36 1.82
CA LEU A 465 -0.99 30.21 1.57
C LEU A 465 -0.88 29.43 2.87
N ALA A 466 -1.14 28.13 2.84
CA ALA A 466 -0.87 27.23 3.95
C ALA A 466 -0.13 25.99 3.48
N TRP A 467 0.80 25.50 4.29
CA TRP A 467 1.50 24.24 4.09
C TRP A 467 1.14 23.27 5.20
N LEU A 468 0.77 22.05 4.85
CA LEU A 468 0.52 20.93 5.75
C LEU A 468 1.57 19.84 5.49
N GLY A 469 2.33 19.50 6.52
CA GLY A 469 3.22 18.34 6.55
C GLY A 469 2.65 17.24 7.45
N GLN A 470 2.67 15.99 6.97
CA GLN A 470 2.22 14.83 7.74
C GLN A 470 3.23 13.69 7.64
N VAL A 471 3.46 13.02 8.76
CA VAL A 471 4.36 11.88 8.88
C VAL A 471 3.66 10.78 9.66
N GLN A 472 3.69 9.57 9.12
CA GLN A 472 3.25 8.36 9.79
C GLN A 472 4.31 7.27 9.67
N ARG A 473 4.62 6.62 10.79
CA ARG A 473 5.43 5.41 10.83
C ARG A 473 4.66 4.33 11.57
N VAL A 474 4.44 3.22 10.90
CA VAL A 474 4.07 1.96 11.57
C VAL A 474 5.29 1.08 11.63
N GLN A 475 5.61 0.58 12.81
CA GLN A 475 6.78 -0.21 13.10
C GLN A 475 6.37 -1.45 13.91
N ARG A 476 6.55 -2.63 13.32
CA ARG A 476 6.53 -3.89 14.05
C ARG A 476 7.82 -4.00 14.85
N LEU A 477 7.72 -4.05 16.18
CA LEU A 477 8.85 -4.24 17.10
C LEU A 477 9.05 -5.72 17.42
N SER A 478 7.95 -6.47 17.52
CA SER A 478 7.91 -7.93 17.66
C SER A 478 6.59 -8.45 17.09
N ASN A 479 6.30 -9.75 17.23
CA ASN A 479 5.02 -10.29 16.81
C ASN A 479 3.84 -9.67 17.56
N ASP A 480 4.04 -9.24 18.81
CA ASP A 480 2.99 -8.71 19.69
C ASP A 480 2.96 -7.19 19.78
N HIS A 481 3.99 -6.49 19.30
CA HIS A 481 4.13 -5.05 19.43
C HIS A 481 4.11 -4.35 18.07
N LEU A 482 3.12 -3.48 17.87
CA LEU A 482 3.00 -2.61 16.71
C LEU A 482 2.99 -1.14 17.16
N LEU A 483 4.13 -0.49 17.01
CA LEU A 483 4.31 0.92 17.32
C LEU A 483 3.80 1.78 16.15
N ILE A 484 3.02 2.80 16.48
CA ILE A 484 2.49 3.78 15.55
C ILE A 484 2.94 5.17 16.01
N PHE A 485 3.65 5.87 15.13
CA PHE A 485 4.02 7.27 15.29
C PHE A 485 3.26 8.10 14.25
N LEU A 486 2.68 9.22 14.69
CA LEU A 486 1.98 10.20 13.87
C LEU A 486 2.48 11.60 14.22
N ALA A 487 2.71 12.43 13.21
CA ALA A 487 2.98 13.85 13.39
C ALA A 487 2.36 14.67 12.25
N ASP A 488 1.73 15.78 12.60
CA ASP A 488 1.21 16.76 11.65
C ASP A 488 1.68 18.16 12.01
N VAL A 489 1.91 18.99 11.00
CA VAL A 489 2.28 20.40 11.16
C VAL A 489 1.58 21.22 10.08
N GLN A 490 0.95 22.34 10.46
CA GLN A 490 0.45 23.34 9.54
C GLN A 490 1.16 24.67 9.78
N LEU A 491 1.67 25.26 8.70
CA LEU A 491 2.32 26.56 8.70
C LEU A 491 1.70 27.49 7.65
N THR A 492 1.47 28.74 8.02
CA THR A 492 0.95 29.79 7.15
C THR A 492 1.44 31.17 7.60
N PRO A 493 1.78 32.07 6.66
CA PRO A 493 2.03 33.47 6.98
C PRO A 493 0.74 34.32 7.03
N ASN A 494 -0.44 33.71 6.81
CA ASN A 494 -1.72 34.41 6.68
C ASN A 494 -2.65 34.10 7.87
N SER A 495 -3.56 35.03 8.16
CA SER A 495 -4.70 34.76 9.05
C SER A 495 -5.70 33.86 8.30
N LEU A 496 -6.14 32.76 8.90
CA LEU A 496 -7.02 31.79 8.25
C LEU A 496 -8.45 31.90 8.78
N LEU A 497 -9.42 31.77 7.86
CA LEU A 497 -10.81 31.54 8.24
C LEU A 497 -10.88 30.26 9.08
N PRO A 498 -11.81 30.15 10.06
CA PRO A 498 -11.89 28.98 10.95
C PRO A 498 -11.89 27.65 10.19
N SER A 499 -12.52 27.63 9.03
CA SER A 499 -12.60 26.46 8.17
C SER A 499 -11.29 26.02 7.50
N GLN A 500 -10.19 26.75 7.71
CA GLN A 500 -8.86 26.39 7.20
C GLN A 500 -7.82 26.32 8.34
N GLN A 501 -8.23 26.53 9.59
CA GLN A 501 -7.35 26.49 10.74
C GLN A 501 -6.94 25.05 11.11
N PHE A 502 -5.79 24.93 11.77
CA PHE A 502 -5.33 23.69 12.35
C PHE A 502 -6.03 23.46 13.69
N VAL A 503 -6.55 22.25 13.91
CA VAL A 503 -7.38 21.92 15.08
C VAL A 503 -6.73 20.80 15.89
N ILE A 504 -6.71 20.95 17.22
CA ILE A 504 -6.21 19.95 18.17
C ILE A 504 -7.21 19.66 19.30
N GLY A 505 -7.13 18.43 19.83
CA GLY A 505 -8.00 17.91 20.90
C GLY A 505 -9.10 16.98 20.37
N GLY A 506 -9.38 15.91 21.13
CA GLY A 506 -10.40 14.90 20.80
C GLY A 506 -9.83 13.50 20.62
N GLY A 507 -10.71 12.54 20.33
CA GLY A 507 -10.41 11.11 20.28
C GLY A 507 -9.42 10.69 19.19
N GLN A 508 -9.24 11.53 18.17
CA GLN A 508 -8.38 11.30 17.02
C GLN A 508 -7.31 12.39 16.85
N SER A 509 -7.03 13.15 17.92
CA SER A 509 -6.05 14.24 17.91
C SER A 509 -5.18 14.18 19.17
N VAL A 510 -5.47 15.00 20.18
CA VAL A 510 -4.85 14.90 21.51
C VAL A 510 -5.94 14.47 22.47
N ARG A 511 -5.95 13.19 22.83
CA ARG A 511 -6.90 12.62 23.78
C ARG A 511 -6.71 13.25 25.16
N GLY A 512 -7.74 13.16 26.00
CA GLY A 512 -7.78 13.83 27.31
C GLY A 512 -8.40 15.22 27.26
N TYR A 513 -8.65 15.72 26.04
CA TYR A 513 -9.31 16.98 25.74
C TYR A 513 -10.49 16.75 24.82
N ARG A 514 -11.56 17.53 24.98
CA ARG A 514 -12.72 17.49 24.08
C ARG A 514 -12.34 17.71 22.61
N GLN A 515 -13.20 17.20 21.72
CA GLN A 515 -13.08 17.40 20.28
C GLN A 515 -13.01 18.90 19.95
N ASN A 516 -12.05 19.26 19.10
CA ASN A 516 -11.80 20.63 18.64
C ASN A 516 -11.50 21.62 19.79
N ALA A 517 -10.81 21.17 20.84
CA ALA A 517 -10.52 22.00 22.01
C ALA A 517 -9.75 23.28 21.66
N ARG A 518 -8.84 23.25 20.68
CA ARG A 518 -8.11 24.43 20.21
C ARG A 518 -8.01 24.46 18.70
N SER A 519 -8.10 25.65 18.12
CA SER A 519 -7.82 25.92 16.71
C SER A 519 -6.90 27.12 16.55
N GLY A 520 -6.16 27.19 15.46
CA GLY A 520 -5.37 28.37 15.10
C GLY A 520 -4.83 28.28 13.67
N ASP A 521 -4.30 29.37 13.15
CA ASP A 521 -3.79 29.42 11.77
C ASP A 521 -2.68 28.40 11.51
N ASN A 522 -1.83 28.22 12.52
CA ASN A 522 -0.70 27.30 12.54
C ASN A 522 -0.85 26.32 13.70
N GLY A 523 -0.23 25.15 13.57
CA GLY A 523 -0.18 24.22 14.67
C GLY A 523 0.67 22.98 14.37
N PHE A 524 0.86 22.18 15.40
CA PHE A 524 1.41 20.83 15.26
C PHE A 524 0.72 19.86 16.21
N ARG A 525 0.76 18.57 15.88
CA ARG A 525 0.44 17.48 16.81
C ARG A 525 1.38 16.31 16.60
N VAL A 526 1.64 15.56 17.66
CA VAL A 526 2.42 14.33 17.68
C VAL A 526 1.70 13.31 18.54
N SER A 527 1.65 12.06 18.08
CA SER A 527 1.07 10.93 18.80
C SER A 527 1.96 9.71 18.65
N VAL A 528 2.15 8.98 19.74
CA VAL A 528 2.84 7.69 19.77
C VAL A 528 1.94 6.70 20.49
N GLU A 529 1.61 5.61 19.82
CA GLU A 529 0.86 4.48 20.36
C GLU A 529 1.67 3.19 20.20
N ASP A 530 1.74 2.34 21.22
CA ASP A 530 2.18 0.95 21.04
C ASP A 530 0.97 0.04 21.18
N ARG A 531 0.70 -0.79 20.17
CA ARG A 531 -0.39 -1.76 20.24
C ARG A 531 0.18 -3.12 20.62
N ILE A 532 -0.20 -3.57 21.81
CA ILE A 532 0.30 -4.80 22.43
C ILE A 532 -0.79 -5.86 22.33
N ALA A 533 -0.58 -6.91 21.54
CA ALA A 533 -1.49 -8.04 21.46
C ALA A 533 -1.50 -8.83 22.79
N ILE A 534 -2.68 -8.95 23.41
CA ILE A 534 -2.88 -9.71 24.66
C ILE A 534 -3.67 -11.00 24.38
N GLN A 535 -4.51 -10.99 23.35
CA GLN A 535 -5.25 -12.17 22.91
C GLN A 535 -5.19 -12.29 21.39
N ARG A 536 -5.09 -13.53 20.92
CA ARG A 536 -5.17 -13.91 19.51
C ARG A 536 -6.21 -15.00 19.29
N ASP A 537 -6.74 -15.07 18.09
CA ASP A 537 -7.55 -16.20 17.64
C ASP A 537 -6.71 -17.41 17.23
N ALA A 538 -7.36 -18.48 16.77
CA ALA A 538 -6.69 -19.70 16.32
C ALA A 538 -5.81 -19.50 15.06
N ALA A 539 -6.05 -18.44 14.29
CA ALA A 539 -5.23 -18.06 13.13
C ALA A 539 -4.05 -17.16 13.51
N GLY A 540 -3.87 -16.86 14.80
CA GLY A 540 -2.81 -16.00 15.30
C GLY A 540 -3.09 -14.51 15.13
N ILE A 541 -4.32 -14.12 14.78
CA ILE A 541 -4.71 -12.72 14.57
C ILE A 541 -5.05 -12.07 15.91
N PRO A 542 -4.53 -10.87 16.24
CA PRO A 542 -4.89 -10.18 17.48
C PRO A 542 -6.39 -9.88 17.57
N THR A 543 -7.04 -10.39 18.61
CA THR A 543 -8.45 -10.10 18.93
C THR A 543 -8.60 -9.17 20.12
N MET A 544 -7.55 -9.00 20.94
CA MET A 544 -7.52 -8.02 22.02
C MET A 544 -6.13 -7.39 22.11
N GLN A 545 -6.08 -6.06 22.14
CA GLN A 545 -4.86 -5.28 22.20
C GLN A 545 -4.95 -4.19 23.27
N LEU A 546 -3.89 -4.04 24.05
CA LEU A 546 -3.70 -2.91 24.97
C LEU A 546 -2.85 -1.85 24.29
N ILE A 547 -3.22 -0.58 24.48
CA ILE A 547 -2.65 0.54 23.73
C ILE A 547 -2.19 1.63 24.70
N PRO A 548 -1.01 1.53 25.33
CA PRO A 548 -0.41 2.71 25.94
C PRO A 548 -0.10 3.77 24.87
N PHE A 549 -0.36 5.04 25.19
CA PHE A 549 -0.11 6.14 24.27
C PHE A 549 0.33 7.43 24.98
N ILE A 550 1.01 8.30 24.24
CA ILE A 550 1.36 9.67 24.63
C ILE A 550 1.19 10.61 23.44
N GLU A 551 0.62 11.78 23.69
CA GLU A 551 0.24 12.74 22.66
C GLU A 551 0.48 14.18 23.11
N GLY A 552 0.73 15.06 22.15
CA GLY A 552 0.81 16.49 22.40
C GLY A 552 0.67 17.32 21.14
N GLY A 553 0.29 18.58 21.30
CA GLY A 553 0.12 19.49 20.18
C GLY A 553 -0.05 20.93 20.63
N GLY A 554 0.16 21.87 19.72
CA GLY A 554 0.00 23.29 20.00
C GLY A 554 -0.50 24.05 18.78
N VAL A 555 -1.21 25.15 19.02
CA VAL A 555 -1.69 26.06 17.97
C VAL A 555 -1.25 27.50 18.22
N TRP A 556 -1.11 28.27 17.16
CA TRP A 556 -0.89 29.71 17.22
C TRP A 556 -1.41 30.39 15.96
N ASN A 557 -1.76 31.67 16.08
CA ASN A 557 -2.16 32.48 14.94
C ASN A 557 -0.98 33.26 14.37
N LYS A 558 -1.15 33.77 13.15
CA LYS A 558 -0.34 34.88 12.62
C LYS A 558 -0.37 36.04 13.63
N GLY A 559 0.74 36.74 13.80
CA GLY A 559 0.95 37.69 14.91
C GLY A 559 -0.05 38.85 15.00
N ASP A 560 -0.65 39.26 13.88
CA ASP A 560 -1.65 40.34 13.78
C ASP A 560 -3.07 39.82 13.50
N ASN A 561 -3.31 38.51 13.57
CA ASN A 561 -4.64 37.94 13.42
C ASN A 561 -5.57 38.53 14.51
N PRO A 562 -6.69 39.17 14.14
CA PRO A 562 -7.59 39.79 15.10
C PRO A 562 -8.38 38.79 15.94
N ASN A 563 -8.42 37.51 15.57
CA ASN A 563 -9.01 36.46 16.39
C ASN A 563 -8.01 36.05 17.49
N GLU A 564 -8.29 36.44 18.73
CA GLU A 564 -7.45 36.07 19.87
C GLU A 564 -7.66 34.61 20.28
N LEU A 565 -6.56 33.89 20.49
CA LEU A 565 -6.59 32.53 21.01
C LEU A 565 -6.64 32.53 22.55
N PRO A 566 -7.28 31.53 23.17
CA PRO A 566 -7.17 31.29 24.61
C PRO A 566 -5.72 31.22 25.09
N ARG A 567 -5.51 31.47 26.39
CA ARG A 567 -4.17 31.48 27.00
C ARG A 567 -3.46 30.13 26.89
N GLN A 568 -4.18 29.03 27.09
CA GLN A 568 -3.62 27.67 27.03
C GLN A 568 -3.72 27.16 25.60
N ARG A 569 -2.61 27.19 24.85
CA ARG A 569 -2.58 26.82 23.42
C ARG A 569 -1.91 25.49 23.14
N PHE A 570 -1.27 24.91 24.15
CA PHE A 570 -0.58 23.63 24.11
C PHE A 570 -1.38 22.59 24.92
N LEU A 571 -1.56 21.41 24.33
CA LEU A 571 -2.24 20.26 24.89
C LEU A 571 -1.24 19.11 24.99
N ALA A 572 -1.29 18.33 26.07
CA ALA A 572 -0.50 17.11 26.20
C ALA A 572 -1.22 16.12 27.10
N ALA A 573 -1.16 14.83 26.75
CA ALA A 573 -1.80 13.77 27.52
C ALA A 573 -1.10 12.43 27.32
N GLY A 574 -1.36 11.51 28.22
CA GLY A 574 -1.01 10.10 28.08
C GLY A 574 -2.11 9.22 28.63
N GLY A 575 -2.19 8.00 28.15
CA GLY A 575 -3.30 7.13 28.52
C GLY A 575 -3.13 5.68 28.11
N LEU A 576 -4.21 4.94 28.32
CA LEU A 576 -4.35 3.53 27.98
C LEU A 576 -5.61 3.35 27.14
N GLY A 577 -5.48 2.64 26.03
CA GLY A 577 -6.57 2.17 25.19
C GLY A 577 -6.72 0.65 25.25
N LEU A 578 -7.93 0.18 24.98
CA LEU A 578 -8.26 -1.22 24.75
C LEU A 578 -8.93 -1.31 23.38
N LEU A 579 -8.38 -2.14 22.49
CA LEU A 579 -8.99 -2.50 21.23
C LEU A 579 -9.37 -3.98 21.29
N TRP A 580 -10.64 -4.29 21.09
CA TRP A 580 -11.18 -5.62 21.30
C TRP A 580 -12.15 -6.00 20.18
N GLU A 581 -11.96 -7.19 19.63
CA GLU A 581 -12.85 -7.83 18.68
C GLU A 581 -13.51 -9.05 19.35
N PRO A 582 -14.58 -8.86 20.15
CA PRO A 582 -15.26 -9.96 20.84
C PRO A 582 -15.94 -10.96 19.90
N LEU A 583 -16.35 -10.49 18.72
CA LEU A 583 -16.98 -11.27 17.67
C LEU A 583 -16.35 -10.86 16.34
N PRO A 584 -16.24 -11.78 15.36
CA PRO A 584 -15.70 -11.43 14.05
C PRO A 584 -16.40 -10.21 13.46
N ARG A 585 -15.61 -9.21 13.03
CA ARG A 585 -16.06 -7.97 12.40
C ARG A 585 -16.84 -7.02 13.31
N PHE A 586 -16.79 -7.23 14.63
CA PHE A 586 -17.32 -6.31 15.64
C PHE A 586 -16.17 -5.80 16.51
N VAL A 587 -15.76 -4.55 16.31
CA VAL A 587 -14.57 -3.96 16.93
C VAL A 587 -14.98 -2.87 17.91
N VAL A 588 -14.51 -2.98 19.15
CA VAL A 588 -14.69 -2.01 20.23
C VAL A 588 -13.34 -1.39 20.57
N ARG A 589 -13.29 -0.07 20.61
CA ARG A 589 -12.15 0.70 21.12
C ARG A 589 -12.62 1.57 22.27
N ILE A 590 -11.90 1.55 23.38
CA ILE A 590 -12.10 2.43 24.53
C ILE A 590 -10.74 3.01 24.92
N ASP A 591 -10.62 4.32 25.00
CA ASP A 591 -9.41 5.00 25.44
C ASP A 591 -9.72 5.85 26.68
N TYR A 592 -8.84 5.77 27.68
CA TYR A 592 -8.81 6.68 28.81
C TYR A 592 -7.50 7.47 28.81
N ALA A 593 -7.61 8.79 28.71
CA ALA A 593 -6.49 9.71 28.62
C ALA A 593 -6.48 10.70 29.78
N VAL A 594 -5.31 10.86 30.40
CA VAL A 594 -5.07 11.82 31.48
C VAL A 594 -4.43 13.06 30.88
N PRO A 595 -5.10 14.23 30.90
CA PRO A 595 -4.51 15.47 30.42
C PRO A 595 -3.42 15.97 31.38
N PHE A 596 -2.26 16.34 30.85
CA PHE A 596 -1.14 16.92 31.60
C PHE A 596 -1.27 18.43 31.76
N ILE A 597 -1.99 19.08 30.85
CA ILE A 597 -2.34 20.51 30.93
C ILE A 597 -3.82 20.64 31.27
N THR A 598 -4.16 21.37 32.34
CA THR A 598 -5.56 21.65 32.67
C THR A 598 -6.02 22.90 31.94
N LEU A 599 -7.17 22.84 31.26
CA LEU A 599 -7.77 23.99 30.58
C LEU A 599 -8.75 24.71 31.52
N SER A 600 -8.76 26.03 31.51
CA SER A 600 -9.70 26.82 32.33
C SER A 600 -11.15 26.76 31.84
N ASP A 601 -11.33 26.43 30.56
CA ASP A 601 -12.59 26.27 29.83
C ASP A 601 -13.01 24.79 29.68
N ARG A 602 -12.46 23.90 30.52
CA ARG A 602 -12.84 22.48 30.57
C ARG A 602 -14.26 22.34 31.11
N GLY A 603 -15.12 21.59 30.41
CA GLY A 603 -16.46 21.24 30.90
C GLY A 603 -16.51 19.86 31.54
N GLU A 604 -17.70 19.25 31.55
CA GLU A 604 -17.98 18.02 32.32
C GLU A 604 -18.31 16.77 31.47
N ASN A 605 -18.23 16.87 30.13
CA ASN A 605 -18.55 15.77 29.22
C ASN A 605 -17.59 14.56 29.42
N ALA A 606 -17.99 13.36 28.98
CA ALA A 606 -17.13 12.18 29.00
C ALA A 606 -15.73 12.43 28.38
N GLN A 607 -15.68 13.17 27.26
CA GLN A 607 -14.42 13.56 26.63
C GLN A 607 -13.58 14.48 27.53
N ASP A 608 -14.22 15.40 28.25
CA ASP A 608 -13.52 16.26 29.23
C ASP A 608 -12.96 15.45 30.38
N ARG A 609 -13.57 14.31 30.72
CA ARG A 609 -13.07 13.36 31.72
C ARG A 609 -12.02 12.40 31.14
N GLY A 610 -11.67 12.55 29.86
CA GLY A 610 -10.65 11.77 29.18
C GLY A 610 -11.14 10.46 28.56
N LEU A 611 -12.45 10.22 28.51
CA LEU A 611 -13.03 8.98 28.00
C LEU A 611 -13.43 9.11 26.52
N PHE A 612 -12.91 8.20 25.70
CA PHE A 612 -13.18 8.11 24.27
C PHE A 612 -13.57 6.69 23.91
N PHE A 613 -14.49 6.51 22.98
CA PHE A 613 -14.85 5.19 22.50
C PHE A 613 -15.26 5.19 21.02
N SER A 614 -15.10 4.03 20.38
CA SER A 614 -15.70 3.73 19.09
C SER A 614 -16.11 2.27 19.04
N ILE A 615 -17.27 1.98 18.49
CA ILE A 615 -17.78 0.65 18.21
C ILE A 615 -18.03 0.59 16.70
N ASN A 616 -17.45 -0.40 16.03
CA ASN A 616 -17.55 -0.59 14.59
C ASN A 616 -18.08 -1.99 14.29
N PHE A 617 -18.99 -2.09 13.34
CA PHE A 617 -19.54 -3.36 12.88
C PHE A 617 -19.58 -3.42 11.35
N GLN A 618 -18.98 -4.47 10.81
CA GLN A 618 -18.86 -4.69 9.37
C GLN A 618 -19.52 -6.02 8.98
N PRO A 619 -20.76 -6.01 8.43
CA PRO A 619 -21.53 -7.22 8.15
C PRO A 619 -20.95 -8.12 7.03
#